data_AF-A0A918H060-F1
#
_entry.id   AF-A0A918H060-F1
#
_cell.length_a   1.000
_cell.length_b   1.000
_cell.length_c   1.000
_cell.angle_alpha   90.00
_cell.angle_beta   90.00
_cell.angle_gamma   90.00
#
_symmetry.space_group_name_H-M   'P 1'
#
loop_
_entity.id
_entity.type
_entity.pdbx_description
1 polymer ?
#
loop_
_entity_poly.entity_id
_entity_poly.type
_entity_poly.pdbx_seq_one_letter_code
_entity_poly.pdbx_strand_id
1 'polypeptide(L)'
;MADSGAVDMDIDEVVGELYGLRPSEFIAARDTYAARARSAGDAAAAQRIAGLRRPTLAVWASNLLARRRPAEAEQFLQLGRALREAHRSLDAAQLRDLGHQQHQVMAALAHQARDLAGEAGQSVSDSVVQEVEQILRAVLTDEDVARQWAAGSLEKAPSAPVGFTGLEPAPGVTPARTPPKAPGGQPAPAPPAAPAAPAPGAAGTKRSTRAADKRRAAQLERARAQAREATRQAERADGAVEEAEQAQAEATGRAEESGERVADLEGRLREARQEHRTARTAADLATRELREARAEAKAARRTADTARRALELLSLSAESETEEGPDDGA
;
A
#
# COMPACT_ATOMS: atom_id res chain seq x y z
N MET A 1 -39.15 23.43 -18.54
CA MET A 1 -39.02 21.95 -18.60
C MET A 1 -38.94 21.48 -17.17
N ALA A 2 -39.93 20.69 -16.77
CA ALA A 2 -40.29 20.47 -15.38
C ALA A 2 -39.25 19.64 -14.63
N ASP A 3 -38.91 20.19 -13.47
CA ASP A 3 -38.44 19.54 -12.25
C ASP A 3 -39.30 18.30 -11.94
N SER A 4 -38.72 17.11 -12.08
CA SER A 4 -39.30 15.84 -11.61
C SER A 4 -38.42 15.32 -10.47
N GLY A 5 -38.53 15.98 -9.31
CA GLY A 5 -38.13 15.44 -8.01
C GLY A 5 -39.04 14.29 -7.57
N ALA A 6 -38.90 13.13 -8.20
CA ALA A 6 -39.16 11.88 -7.51
C ALA A 6 -37.94 11.63 -6.62
N VAL A 7 -38.16 11.19 -5.38
CA VAL A 7 -37.10 10.71 -4.49
C VAL A 7 -36.59 9.39 -5.08
N ASP A 8 -35.87 9.48 -6.20
CA ASP A 8 -35.07 8.41 -6.75
C ASP A 8 -34.10 8.05 -5.63
N MET A 9 -34.13 6.79 -5.24
CA MET A 9 -33.08 6.23 -4.40
C MET A 9 -31.76 6.60 -5.07
N ASP A 10 -30.98 7.49 -4.46
CA ASP A 10 -29.76 8.01 -5.07
C ASP A 10 -28.85 6.81 -5.34
N ILE A 11 -28.76 6.46 -6.62
CA ILE A 11 -28.10 5.21 -6.99
C ILE A 11 -26.61 5.30 -6.68
N ASP A 12 -26.04 6.50 -6.70
CA ASP A 12 -24.64 6.71 -6.39
C ASP A 12 -24.37 6.50 -4.89
N GLU A 13 -25.32 6.88 -4.03
CA GLU A 13 -25.30 6.56 -2.60
C GLU A 13 -25.40 5.04 -2.37
N VAL A 14 -26.33 4.36 -3.04
CA VAL A 14 -26.50 2.89 -2.93
C VAL A 14 -25.30 2.13 -3.46
N VAL A 15 -24.75 2.54 -4.59
CA VAL A 15 -23.50 2.00 -5.15
C VAL A 15 -22.37 2.19 -4.15
N GLY A 16 -22.32 3.36 -3.50
CA GLY A 16 -21.35 3.66 -2.48
C GLY A 16 -21.43 2.75 -1.25
N GLU A 17 -22.64 2.54 -0.74
CA GLU A 17 -22.90 1.61 0.36
C GLU A 17 -22.54 0.17 -0.03
N LEU A 18 -22.97 -0.29 -1.21
CA LEU A 18 -22.72 -1.64 -1.69
C LEU A 18 -21.23 -1.96 -1.84
N TYR A 19 -20.45 -1.07 -2.47
CA TYR A 19 -19.00 -1.26 -2.62
C TYR A 19 -18.20 -1.01 -1.33
N GLY A 20 -18.84 -0.46 -0.29
CA GLY A 20 -18.27 -0.39 1.07
C GLY A 20 -18.43 -1.69 1.87
N LEU A 21 -19.38 -2.56 1.50
CA LEU A 21 -19.62 -3.83 2.16
C LEU A 21 -18.60 -4.89 1.77
N ARG A 22 -18.42 -5.89 2.65
CA ARG A 22 -17.52 -7.01 2.36
C ARG A 22 -18.01 -7.78 1.13
N PRO A 23 -17.11 -8.38 0.32
CA PRO A 23 -17.51 -9.13 -0.86
C PRO A 23 -18.51 -10.27 -0.57
N SER A 24 -18.46 -10.85 0.63
CA SER A 24 -19.40 -11.88 1.10
C SER A 24 -20.82 -11.34 1.35
N GLU A 25 -20.95 -10.08 1.73
CA GLU A 25 -22.22 -9.41 2.07
C GLU A 25 -22.84 -8.70 0.84
N PHE A 26 -22.01 -8.41 -0.17
CA PHE A 26 -22.39 -7.64 -1.35
C PHE A 26 -23.65 -8.17 -2.06
N ILE A 27 -23.73 -9.48 -2.32
CA ILE A 27 -24.85 -10.05 -3.09
C ILE A 27 -26.17 -9.92 -2.32
N ALA A 28 -26.17 -10.25 -1.03
CA ALA A 28 -27.36 -10.17 -0.19
C ALA A 28 -27.86 -8.72 -0.05
N ALA A 29 -26.93 -7.78 0.15
CA ALA A 29 -27.26 -6.36 0.18
C ALA A 29 -27.79 -5.88 -1.17
N ARG A 30 -27.12 -6.19 -2.28
CA ARG A 30 -27.53 -5.81 -3.65
C ARG A 30 -28.96 -6.25 -3.94
N ASP A 31 -29.28 -7.50 -3.60
CA ASP A 31 -30.62 -8.05 -3.84
C ASP A 31 -31.68 -7.35 -2.98
N THR A 32 -31.32 -6.95 -1.76
CA THR A 32 -32.17 -6.15 -0.86
C THR A 32 -32.43 -4.74 -1.40
N TYR A 33 -31.39 -4.02 -1.85
CA TYR A 33 -31.55 -2.69 -2.46
C TYR A 33 -32.34 -2.77 -3.78
N ALA A 34 -32.08 -3.78 -4.61
CA ALA A 34 -32.85 -3.99 -5.84
C ALA A 34 -34.33 -4.28 -5.55
N ALA A 35 -34.66 -5.07 -4.53
CA ALA A 35 -36.04 -5.31 -4.10
C ALA A 35 -36.71 -4.04 -3.57
N ARG A 36 -35.97 -3.22 -2.80
CA ARG A 36 -36.43 -1.92 -2.31
C ARG A 36 -36.74 -0.95 -3.44
N ALA A 37 -35.88 -0.87 -4.45
CA ALA A 37 -36.09 -0.02 -5.63
C ALA A 37 -37.33 -0.44 -6.44
N ARG A 38 -37.54 -1.76 -6.65
CA ARG A 38 -38.77 -2.26 -7.28
C ARG A 38 -40.03 -1.89 -6.48
N SER A 39 -39.96 -2.00 -5.16
CA SER A 39 -41.08 -1.69 -4.26
C SER A 39 -41.39 -0.19 -4.24
N ALA A 40 -40.40 0.65 -4.49
CA ALA A 40 -40.54 2.11 -4.61
C ALA A 40 -41.03 2.55 -6.01
N GLY A 41 -41.24 1.62 -6.96
CA GLY A 41 -41.69 1.93 -8.32
C GLY A 41 -40.56 2.31 -9.30
N ASP A 42 -39.30 2.30 -8.86
CA ASP A 42 -38.14 2.59 -9.71
C ASP A 42 -37.54 1.30 -10.30
N ALA A 43 -38.15 0.84 -11.39
CA ALA A 43 -37.68 -0.32 -12.13
C ALA A 43 -36.30 -0.11 -12.77
N ALA A 44 -35.93 1.13 -13.10
CA ALA A 44 -34.65 1.46 -13.74
C ALA A 44 -33.51 1.36 -12.73
N ALA A 45 -33.63 1.94 -11.53
CA ALA A 45 -32.64 1.75 -10.47
C ALA A 45 -32.55 0.28 -10.03
N ALA A 46 -33.67 -0.44 -9.94
CA ALA A 46 -33.64 -1.86 -9.62
C ALA A 46 -32.81 -2.70 -10.62
N GLN A 47 -32.94 -2.42 -11.92
CA GLN A 47 -32.14 -3.09 -12.95
C GLN A 47 -30.66 -2.72 -12.84
N ARG A 48 -30.35 -1.43 -12.66
CA ARG A 48 -28.97 -0.96 -12.50
C ARG A 48 -28.29 -1.60 -11.27
N ILE A 49 -28.96 -1.60 -10.11
CA ILE A 49 -28.46 -2.22 -8.87
C ILE A 49 -28.25 -3.73 -9.07
N ALA A 50 -29.21 -4.44 -9.70
CA ALA A 50 -29.08 -5.87 -9.96
C ALA A 50 -27.93 -6.19 -10.92
N GLY A 51 -27.60 -5.28 -11.83
CA GLY A 51 -26.47 -5.38 -12.76
C GLY A 51 -25.09 -5.22 -12.12
N LEU A 52 -25.01 -4.69 -10.89
CA LEU A 52 -23.74 -4.49 -10.20
C LEU A 52 -23.05 -5.83 -9.92
N ARG A 53 -21.75 -5.86 -10.25
CA ARG A 53 -20.90 -7.05 -10.08
C ARG A 53 -20.24 -7.03 -8.72
N ARG A 54 -20.13 -8.23 -8.13
CA ARG A 54 -19.38 -8.42 -6.89
C ARG A 54 -17.90 -8.07 -7.11
N PRO A 55 -17.33 -7.13 -6.33
CA PRO A 55 -15.93 -6.78 -6.46
C PRO A 55 -15.03 -7.95 -6.04
N THR A 56 -13.82 -8.03 -6.60
CA THR A 56 -12.77 -8.93 -6.07
C THR A 56 -12.27 -8.41 -4.72
N LEU A 57 -11.55 -9.25 -3.98
CA LEU A 57 -11.02 -8.84 -2.68
C LEU A 57 -10.06 -7.65 -2.78
N ALA A 58 -9.22 -7.60 -3.84
CA ALA A 58 -8.32 -6.49 -4.11
C ALA A 58 -9.08 -5.18 -4.41
N VAL A 59 -10.12 -5.26 -5.25
CA VAL A 59 -10.96 -4.10 -5.61
C VAL A 59 -11.73 -3.57 -4.41
N TRP A 60 -12.24 -4.46 -3.56
CA TRP A 60 -12.88 -4.04 -2.31
C TRP A 60 -11.89 -3.38 -1.35
N ALA A 61 -10.70 -3.95 -1.17
CA ALA A 61 -9.67 -3.38 -0.29
C ALA A 61 -9.19 -1.99 -0.78
N SER A 62 -9.05 -1.80 -2.09
CA SER A 62 -8.69 -0.50 -2.67
C SER A 62 -9.83 0.53 -2.53
N ASN A 63 -11.09 0.13 -2.71
CA ASN A 63 -12.25 1.00 -2.44
C ASN A 63 -12.35 1.37 -0.95
N LEU A 64 -12.08 0.42 -0.05
CA LEU A 64 -12.08 0.65 1.39
C LEU A 64 -11.02 1.68 1.79
N LEU A 65 -9.83 1.63 1.19
CA LEU A 65 -8.78 2.64 1.36
C LEU A 65 -9.29 4.03 0.99
N ALA A 66 -9.84 4.21 -0.22
CA ALA A 66 -10.34 5.51 -0.67
C ALA A 66 -11.43 6.08 0.26
N ARG A 67 -12.30 5.21 0.79
CA ARG A 67 -13.39 5.60 1.69
C ARG A 67 -12.93 5.96 3.10
N ARG A 68 -11.97 5.21 3.66
CA ARG A 68 -11.51 5.39 5.05
C ARG A 68 -10.40 6.42 5.17
N ARG A 69 -9.68 6.68 4.08
CA ARG A 69 -8.48 7.52 4.00
C ARG A 69 -8.62 8.54 2.84
N PRO A 70 -9.64 9.41 2.86
CA PRO A 70 -9.92 10.33 1.75
C PRO A 70 -8.80 11.35 1.51
N ALA A 71 -8.10 11.77 2.58
CA ALA A 71 -7.00 12.72 2.47
C ALA A 71 -5.78 12.08 1.79
N GLU A 72 -5.42 10.84 2.16
CA GLU A 72 -4.34 10.10 1.51
C GLU A 72 -4.70 9.76 0.05
N ALA A 73 -5.96 9.43 -0.22
CA ALA A 73 -6.45 9.21 -1.58
C ALA A 73 -6.35 10.48 -2.44
N GLU A 74 -6.70 11.65 -1.91
CA GLU A 74 -6.56 12.91 -2.63
C GLU A 74 -5.10 13.24 -2.95
N GLN A 75 -4.18 13.05 -2.00
CA GLN A 75 -2.74 13.23 -2.23
C GLN A 75 -2.22 12.30 -3.33
N PHE A 76 -2.66 11.04 -3.34
CA PHE A 76 -2.30 10.09 -4.38
C PHE A 76 -2.82 10.50 -5.77
N LEU A 77 -4.05 11.04 -5.84
CA LEU A 77 -4.60 11.57 -7.08
C LEU A 77 -3.87 12.81 -7.58
N GLN A 78 -3.40 13.67 -6.67
CA GLN A 78 -2.54 14.81 -7.02
C GLN A 78 -1.20 14.34 -7.63
N LEU A 79 -0.59 13.30 -7.06
CA LEU A 79 0.61 12.67 -7.62
C LEU A 79 0.35 12.13 -9.04
N GLY A 80 -0.78 11.45 -9.25
CA GLY A 80 -1.17 10.97 -10.59
C GLY A 80 -1.35 12.10 -11.61
N ARG A 81 -1.95 13.24 -11.21
CA ARG A 81 -2.05 14.42 -12.06
C ARG A 81 -0.68 15.00 -12.41
N ALA A 82 0.22 15.12 -11.44
CA ALA A 82 1.58 15.61 -11.65
C ALA A 82 2.38 14.71 -12.60
N LEU A 83 2.28 13.38 -12.45
CA LEU A 83 2.90 12.40 -13.35
C LEU A 83 2.38 12.53 -14.78
N ARG A 84 1.06 12.65 -14.97
CA ARG A 84 0.46 12.81 -16.31
C ARG A 84 0.83 14.13 -16.96
N GLU A 85 1.00 15.20 -16.18
CA GLU A 85 1.50 16.49 -16.68
C GLU A 85 2.96 16.38 -17.11
N ALA A 86 3.83 15.81 -16.25
CA ALA A 86 5.24 15.59 -16.56
C ALA A 86 5.44 14.71 -17.81
N HIS A 87 4.56 13.72 -18.03
CA HIS A 87 4.55 12.92 -19.26
C HIS A 87 4.16 13.72 -20.49
N ARG A 88 3.18 14.62 -20.38
CA ARG A 88 2.76 15.49 -21.49
C ARG A 88 3.82 16.55 -21.83
N SER A 89 4.56 17.03 -20.83
CA SER A 89 5.64 18.02 -21.01
C SER A 89 7.00 17.41 -21.37
N LEU A 90 7.14 16.07 -21.34
CA LEU A 90 8.38 15.33 -21.56
C LEU A 90 9.52 15.74 -20.59
N ASP A 91 9.18 16.10 -19.36
CA ASP A 91 10.16 16.49 -18.32
C ASP A 91 10.82 15.26 -17.68
N ALA A 92 11.93 14.82 -18.25
CA ALA A 92 12.67 13.64 -17.77
C ALA A 92 13.24 13.79 -16.34
N ALA A 93 13.46 15.00 -15.84
CA ALA A 93 13.93 15.19 -14.47
C ALA A 93 12.77 14.99 -13.49
N GLN A 94 11.64 15.67 -13.74
CA GLN A 94 10.43 15.54 -12.93
C GLN A 94 9.88 14.11 -12.94
N LEU A 95 9.97 13.40 -14.07
CA LEU A 95 9.56 11.99 -14.16
C LEU A 95 10.39 11.05 -13.28
N ARG A 96 11.70 11.29 -13.16
CA ARG A 96 12.57 10.47 -12.29
C ARG A 96 12.25 10.71 -10.81
N ASP A 97 12.11 11.97 -10.41
CA ASP A 97 11.81 12.34 -9.03
C ASP A 97 10.43 11.81 -8.59
N LEU A 98 9.41 12.00 -9.43
CA LEU A 98 8.06 11.51 -9.16
C LEU A 98 7.97 9.98 -9.26
N GLY A 99 8.79 9.32 -10.08
CA GLY A 99 8.82 7.86 -10.23
C GLY A 99 9.29 7.14 -8.97
N HIS A 100 10.33 7.65 -8.30
CA HIS A 100 10.76 7.08 -7.02
C HIS A 100 9.72 7.27 -5.91
N GLN A 101 9.13 8.47 -5.85
CA GLN A 101 8.06 8.77 -4.89
C GLN A 101 6.82 7.90 -5.15
N GLN A 102 6.48 7.63 -6.41
CA GLN A 102 5.36 6.77 -6.81
C GLN A 102 5.45 5.38 -6.19
N HIS A 103 6.59 4.70 -6.33
CA HIS A 103 6.74 3.33 -5.82
C HIS A 103 6.55 3.24 -4.30
N GLN A 104 7.14 4.19 -3.55
CA GLN A 104 7.03 4.23 -2.10
C GLN A 104 5.59 4.49 -1.63
N VAL A 105 4.92 5.47 -2.25
CA VAL A 105 3.53 5.83 -1.90
C VAL A 105 2.58 4.68 -2.24
N MET A 106 2.74 4.04 -3.40
CA MET A 106 1.91 2.89 -3.79
C MET A 106 2.04 1.73 -2.80
N ALA A 107 3.27 1.34 -2.44
CA ALA A 107 3.50 0.26 -1.47
C ALA A 107 2.89 0.60 -0.11
N ALA A 108 3.08 1.82 0.38
CA ALA A 108 2.50 2.28 1.64
C ALA A 108 0.96 2.22 1.63
N LEU A 109 0.32 2.69 0.55
CA LEU A 109 -1.13 2.64 0.39
C LEU A 109 -1.66 1.20 0.29
N ALA A 110 -0.94 0.30 -0.39
CA ALA A 110 -1.33 -1.10 -0.49
C ALA A 110 -1.24 -1.82 0.87
N HIS A 111 -0.23 -1.51 1.69
CA HIS A 111 -0.14 -1.96 3.08
C HIS A 111 -1.27 -1.39 3.94
N GLN A 112 -1.59 -0.10 3.81
CA GLN A 112 -2.74 0.48 4.52
C GLN A 112 -4.07 -0.18 4.12
N ALA A 113 -4.26 -0.52 2.84
CA ALA A 113 -5.43 -1.27 2.39
C ALA A 113 -5.52 -2.66 3.04
N ARG A 114 -4.39 -3.35 3.24
CA ARG A 114 -4.31 -4.61 3.99
C ARG A 114 -4.72 -4.42 5.45
N ASP A 115 -4.22 -3.38 6.11
CA ASP A 115 -4.53 -3.12 7.52
C ASP A 115 -6.01 -2.81 7.72
N LEU A 116 -6.58 -1.95 6.86
CA LEU A 116 -8.01 -1.62 6.86
C LEU A 116 -8.89 -2.85 6.59
N ALA A 117 -8.48 -3.72 5.67
CA ALA A 117 -9.17 -4.98 5.44
C ALA A 117 -9.11 -5.90 6.68
N GLY A 118 -7.97 -5.94 7.37
CA GLY A 118 -7.80 -6.65 8.64
C GLY A 118 -8.70 -6.10 9.75
N GLU A 119 -8.84 -4.79 9.87
CA GLU A 119 -9.78 -4.13 10.79
C GLU A 119 -11.25 -4.47 10.47
N ALA A 120 -11.57 -4.60 9.18
CA ALA A 120 -12.87 -5.06 8.70
C ALA A 120 -13.08 -6.59 8.82
N GLY A 121 -12.12 -7.31 9.42
CA GLY A 121 -12.20 -8.74 9.71
C GLY A 121 -11.88 -9.66 8.53
N GLN A 122 -11.21 -9.15 7.49
CA GLN A 122 -10.83 -9.92 6.31
C GLN A 122 -9.31 -9.95 6.14
N SER A 123 -8.71 -11.13 6.27
CA SER A 123 -7.28 -11.31 6.03
C SER A 123 -6.98 -11.22 4.53
N VAL A 124 -6.02 -10.37 4.18
CA VAL A 124 -5.54 -10.17 2.81
C VAL A 124 -4.16 -10.82 2.66
N SER A 125 -3.99 -11.66 1.64
CA SER A 125 -2.71 -12.30 1.31
C SER A 125 -1.80 -11.34 0.53
N ASP A 126 -0.50 -11.62 0.50
CA ASP A 126 0.47 -10.79 -0.22
C ASP A 126 0.17 -10.71 -1.73
N SER A 127 -0.41 -11.78 -2.32
CA SER A 127 -0.87 -11.77 -3.71
C SER A 127 -1.97 -10.74 -3.97
N VAL A 128 -2.86 -10.50 -3.00
CA VAL A 128 -3.94 -9.52 -3.10
C VAL A 128 -3.40 -8.12 -2.86
N VAL A 129 -2.39 -7.96 -2.00
CA VAL A 129 -1.67 -6.67 -1.85
C VAL A 129 -1.01 -6.27 -3.18
N GLN A 130 -0.34 -7.22 -3.86
CA GLN A 130 0.22 -7.00 -5.21
C GLN A 130 -0.86 -6.63 -6.23
N GLU A 131 -2.04 -7.26 -6.18
CA GLU A 131 -3.17 -6.88 -7.04
C GLU A 131 -3.68 -5.47 -6.72
N VAL A 132 -3.73 -5.07 -5.44
CA VAL A 132 -4.05 -3.69 -5.03
C VAL A 132 -3.04 -2.69 -5.58
N GLU A 133 -1.74 -3.00 -5.53
CA GLU A 133 -0.70 -2.15 -6.14
C GLU A 133 -0.91 -1.98 -7.66
N GLN A 134 -1.31 -3.04 -8.36
CA GLN A 134 -1.63 -2.96 -9.80
C GLN A 134 -2.84 -2.06 -10.05
N ILE A 135 -3.87 -2.12 -9.20
CA ILE A 135 -5.03 -1.23 -9.28
C ILE A 135 -4.61 0.22 -9.03
N LEU A 136 -3.78 0.49 -8.02
CA LEU A 136 -3.26 1.83 -7.73
C LEU A 136 -2.40 2.37 -8.88
N ARG A 137 -1.65 1.51 -9.57
CA ARG A 137 -0.93 1.91 -10.80
C ARG A 137 -1.87 2.36 -11.92
N ALA A 138 -2.99 1.66 -12.09
CA ALA A 138 -4.02 2.04 -13.05
C ALA A 138 -4.68 3.38 -12.68
N VAL A 139 -4.91 3.65 -11.39
CA VAL A 139 -5.42 4.95 -10.90
C VAL A 139 -4.49 6.11 -11.26
N LEU A 140 -3.17 5.90 -11.26
CA LEU A 140 -2.23 6.96 -11.64
C LEU A 140 -2.19 7.22 -13.15
N THR A 141 -2.60 6.25 -13.97
CA THR A 141 -2.47 6.30 -15.43
C THR A 141 -3.77 6.67 -16.14
N ASP A 142 -4.92 6.26 -15.59
CA ASP A 142 -6.25 6.47 -16.17
C ASP A 142 -7.10 7.37 -15.26
N GLU A 143 -7.57 8.49 -15.81
CA GLU A 143 -8.37 9.49 -15.07
C GLU A 143 -9.77 8.99 -14.71
N ASP A 144 -10.37 8.13 -15.53
CA ASP A 144 -11.70 7.59 -15.26
C ASP A 144 -11.63 6.53 -14.16
N VAL A 145 -10.59 5.69 -14.16
CA VAL A 145 -10.29 4.77 -13.05
C VAL A 145 -10.03 5.56 -11.76
N ALA A 146 -9.28 6.65 -11.85
CA ALA A 146 -9.01 7.52 -10.71
C ALA A 146 -10.27 8.12 -10.09
N ARG A 147 -11.22 8.55 -10.93
CA ARG A 147 -12.51 9.09 -10.51
C ARG A 147 -13.37 8.04 -9.80
N GLN A 148 -13.45 6.84 -10.37
CA GLN A 148 -14.20 5.72 -9.77
C GLN A 148 -13.58 5.27 -8.45
N TRP A 149 -12.25 5.22 -8.37
CA TRP A 149 -11.55 4.88 -7.14
C TRP A 149 -11.75 5.94 -6.05
N ALA A 150 -11.69 7.23 -6.40
CA ALA A 150 -11.95 8.33 -5.48
C ALA A 150 -13.38 8.28 -4.90
N ALA A 151 -14.36 7.87 -5.72
CA ALA A 151 -15.73 7.62 -5.28
C ALA A 151 -15.89 6.31 -4.49
N GLY A 152 -14.84 5.48 -4.42
CA GLY A 152 -14.83 4.16 -3.77
C GLY A 152 -15.75 3.15 -4.45
N SER A 153 -15.96 3.27 -5.77
CA SER A 153 -16.94 2.51 -6.55
C SER A 153 -16.32 1.71 -7.70
N LEU A 154 -15.04 1.33 -7.61
CA LEU A 154 -14.44 0.43 -8.60
C LEU A 154 -15.19 -0.90 -8.62
N GLU A 155 -15.73 -1.27 -9.78
CA GLU A 155 -16.49 -2.52 -9.94
C GLU A 155 -15.59 -3.72 -10.25
N LYS A 156 -14.50 -3.48 -10.98
CA LYS A 156 -13.55 -4.49 -11.46
C LYS A 156 -12.13 -3.97 -11.36
N ALA A 157 -11.18 -4.89 -11.26
CA ALA A 157 -9.78 -4.53 -11.40
C ALA A 157 -9.58 -3.98 -12.83
N PRO A 158 -9.09 -2.73 -12.99
CA PRO A 158 -8.73 -2.21 -14.30
C PRO A 158 -7.64 -3.10 -14.92
N SER A 159 -7.76 -3.39 -16.21
CA SER A 159 -6.66 -4.01 -16.95
C SER A 159 -5.49 -3.02 -16.96
N ALA A 160 -4.31 -3.47 -16.54
CA ALA A 160 -3.10 -2.65 -16.56
C ALA A 160 -2.93 -2.02 -17.96
N PRO A 161 -2.83 -0.68 -18.07
CA PRO A 161 -2.55 -0.05 -19.35
C PRO A 161 -1.18 -0.50 -19.87
N VAL A 162 -1.16 -1.10 -21.04
CA VAL A 162 0.07 -1.28 -21.82
C VAL A 162 0.45 0.09 -22.35
N GLY A 163 1.45 0.74 -21.74
CA GLY A 163 1.84 2.10 -22.10
C GLY A 163 2.60 2.91 -21.05
N PHE A 164 2.72 2.41 -19.81
CA PHE A 164 3.58 2.99 -18.76
C PHE A 164 4.59 1.97 -18.22
N THR A 165 5.11 1.12 -19.09
CA THR A 165 6.24 0.22 -18.79
C THR A 165 7.53 0.93 -19.18
N GLY A 166 7.90 1.96 -18.42
CA GLY A 166 9.09 2.77 -18.67
C GLY A 166 10.04 2.89 -17.48
N LEU A 167 9.74 2.26 -16.33
CA LEU A 167 10.56 2.33 -15.12
C LEU A 167 10.45 1.06 -14.26
N GLU A 168 10.53 -0.13 -14.88
CA GLU A 168 11.10 -1.26 -14.15
C GLU A 168 12.63 -1.14 -14.20
N PRO A 169 13.36 -1.15 -13.08
CA PRO A 169 14.78 -1.40 -13.12
C PRO A 169 14.96 -2.87 -13.53
N ALA A 170 15.23 -3.11 -14.80
CA ALA A 170 15.72 -4.40 -15.24
C ALA A 170 17.01 -4.73 -14.46
N PRO A 171 17.13 -5.90 -13.82
CA PRO A 171 18.39 -6.31 -13.24
C PRO A 171 19.37 -6.63 -14.37
N GLY A 172 20.41 -5.80 -14.49
CA GLY A 172 21.55 -6.06 -15.37
C GLY A 172 21.48 -5.36 -16.74
N VAL A 173 21.77 -4.06 -16.78
CA VAL A 173 22.22 -3.38 -17.99
C VAL A 173 23.50 -2.59 -17.67
N THR A 174 24.62 -3.12 -18.12
CA THR A 174 25.92 -2.45 -18.19
C THR A 174 25.88 -1.39 -19.29
N PRO A 175 26.52 -0.22 -19.12
CA PRO A 175 26.53 0.81 -20.15
C PRO A 175 27.37 0.39 -21.37
N ALA A 176 26.79 0.63 -22.54
CA ALA A 176 27.31 0.30 -23.85
C ALA A 176 28.71 0.88 -24.11
N ARG A 177 29.62 -0.02 -24.51
CA ARG A 177 30.95 0.28 -25.04
C ARG A 177 30.83 0.50 -26.55
N THR A 178 31.38 1.62 -27.01
CA THR A 178 31.52 2.06 -28.41
C THR A 178 32.16 0.98 -29.31
N PRO A 179 31.78 0.86 -30.59
CA PRO A 179 32.06 -0.34 -31.41
C PRO A 179 33.53 -0.46 -31.86
N PRO A 180 34.09 -1.68 -31.97
CA PRO A 180 35.37 -1.92 -32.62
C PRO A 180 35.22 -2.05 -34.14
N LYS A 181 36.17 -1.40 -34.82
CA LYS A 181 36.48 -1.39 -36.24
C LYS A 181 36.73 -2.80 -36.81
N ALA A 182 36.11 -3.09 -37.96
CA ALA A 182 36.33 -4.29 -38.76
C ALA A 182 37.78 -4.42 -39.27
N PRO A 183 38.28 -5.66 -39.46
CA PRO A 183 39.22 -5.94 -40.53
C PRO A 183 38.83 -7.19 -41.31
N GLY A 184 38.54 -7.04 -42.60
CA GLY A 184 38.30 -8.16 -43.50
C GLY A 184 38.49 -7.73 -44.96
N GLY A 185 39.66 -8.01 -45.51
CA GLY A 185 39.99 -7.77 -46.91
C GLY A 185 41.31 -8.45 -47.29
N GLN A 186 41.21 -9.55 -48.05
CA GLN A 186 42.28 -10.36 -48.63
C GLN A 186 42.83 -9.74 -49.96
N PRO A 187 43.87 -10.30 -50.63
CA PRO A 187 45.01 -9.54 -51.19
C PRO A 187 45.19 -9.53 -52.73
N ALA A 188 46.27 -8.83 -53.16
CA ALA A 188 47.09 -8.92 -54.41
C ALA A 188 46.82 -7.88 -55.54
N PRO A 189 47.76 -7.59 -56.49
CA PRO A 189 49.23 -7.81 -56.58
C PRO A 189 50.08 -6.54 -56.97
N ALA A 190 51.42 -6.70 -57.03
CA ALA A 190 52.50 -5.74 -57.43
C ALA A 190 52.61 -5.52 -58.98
N PRO A 191 53.63 -4.86 -59.64
CA PRO A 191 55.01 -4.42 -59.25
C PRO A 191 55.52 -3.12 -60.02
N PRO A 192 56.82 -2.88 -60.40
CA PRO A 192 58.17 -3.16 -59.86
C PRO A 192 59.08 -1.90 -59.71
N ALA A 193 60.24 -2.01 -59.01
CA ALA A 193 61.55 -1.46 -59.45
C ALA A 193 62.70 -1.71 -58.43
N ALA A 194 63.60 -2.63 -58.82
CA ALA A 194 65.08 -2.68 -58.80
C ALA A 194 65.98 -1.88 -57.82
N PRO A 195 67.24 -2.33 -57.60
CA PRO A 195 68.04 -2.13 -56.38
C PRO A 195 69.24 -1.17 -56.53
N ALA A 196 69.82 -0.71 -55.41
CA ALA A 196 71.28 -0.58 -55.18
C ALA A 196 71.62 0.11 -53.83
N ALA A 197 72.62 -0.44 -53.13
CA ALA A 197 73.32 0.09 -51.94
C ALA A 197 74.30 1.23 -52.31
N PRO A 198 75.23 1.73 -51.45
CA PRO A 198 75.37 1.71 -49.98
C PRO A 198 75.55 3.14 -49.37
N ALA A 199 75.58 3.25 -48.04
CA ALA A 199 75.97 4.46 -47.29
C ALA A 199 77.52 4.66 -47.32
N PRO A 200 78.13 5.84 -47.05
CA PRO A 200 77.93 6.58 -45.79
C PRO A 200 78.07 8.13 -45.83
N GLY A 201 77.32 8.82 -44.97
CA GLY A 201 77.50 10.24 -44.65
C GLY A 201 77.32 10.50 -43.15
N ALA A 202 78.40 10.35 -42.38
CA ALA A 202 78.43 10.31 -40.92
C ALA A 202 78.06 11.63 -40.18
N ALA A 203 77.57 12.66 -40.87
CA ALA A 203 77.15 13.93 -40.27
C ALA A 203 75.60 14.08 -40.18
N GLY A 204 74.84 13.40 -41.04
CA GLY A 204 73.35 13.46 -41.05
C GLY A 204 72.68 12.46 -40.11
N THR A 205 73.30 11.28 -39.91
CA THR A 205 72.72 10.17 -39.14
C THR A 205 72.62 10.48 -37.63
N LYS A 206 73.60 11.19 -37.04
CA LYS A 206 73.58 11.58 -35.63
C LYS A 206 72.44 12.56 -35.27
N ARG A 207 71.97 13.35 -36.24
CA ARG A 207 70.87 14.31 -36.05
C ARG A 207 69.50 13.62 -36.19
N SER A 208 69.41 12.62 -37.08
CA SER A 208 68.24 11.76 -37.23
C SER A 208 68.02 10.85 -36.02
N THR A 209 69.07 10.23 -35.46
CA THR A 209 68.96 9.38 -34.26
C THR A 209 68.58 10.18 -33.02
N ARG A 210 69.18 11.36 -32.79
CA ARG A 210 68.78 12.24 -31.68
C ARG A 210 67.31 12.68 -31.74
N ALA A 211 66.79 12.92 -32.95
CA ALA A 211 65.37 13.27 -33.12
C ALA A 211 64.45 12.08 -32.81
N ALA A 212 64.84 10.87 -33.20
CA ALA A 212 64.13 9.64 -32.86
C ALA A 212 64.15 9.35 -31.35
N ASP A 213 65.31 9.48 -30.70
CA ASP A 213 65.46 9.30 -29.25
C ASP A 213 64.63 10.31 -28.45
N LYS A 214 64.60 11.58 -28.89
CA LYS A 214 63.77 12.62 -28.26
C LYS A 214 62.27 12.34 -28.40
N ARG A 215 61.82 11.83 -29.56
CA ARG A 215 60.42 11.41 -29.76
C ARG A 215 60.07 10.22 -28.87
N ARG A 216 60.97 9.24 -28.75
CA ARG A 216 60.77 8.04 -27.93
C ARG A 216 60.73 8.38 -26.44
N ALA A 217 61.60 9.27 -25.98
CA ALA A 217 61.57 9.81 -24.62
C ALA A 217 60.26 10.58 -24.35
N ALA A 218 59.81 11.44 -25.27
CA ALA A 218 58.53 12.14 -25.13
C ALA A 218 57.33 11.18 -25.10
N GLN A 219 57.37 10.10 -25.88
CA GLN A 219 56.32 9.08 -25.89
C GLN A 219 56.30 8.27 -24.58
N LEU A 220 57.47 7.92 -24.03
CA LEU A 220 57.58 7.28 -22.72
C LEU A 220 57.05 8.16 -21.59
N GLU A 221 57.38 9.46 -21.59
CA GLU A 221 56.86 10.38 -20.58
C GLU A 221 55.34 10.56 -20.68
N ARG A 222 54.78 10.63 -21.91
CA ARG A 222 53.32 10.63 -22.10
C ARG A 222 52.67 9.34 -21.59
N ALA A 223 53.26 8.18 -21.90
CA ALA A 223 52.76 6.89 -21.43
C ALA A 223 52.82 6.78 -19.90
N ARG A 224 53.89 7.28 -19.26
CA ARG A 224 54.02 7.36 -17.80
C ARG A 224 52.98 8.29 -17.19
N ALA A 225 52.73 9.45 -17.79
CA ALA A 225 51.71 10.38 -17.32
C ALA A 225 50.31 9.77 -17.42
N GLN A 226 50.00 9.08 -18.53
CA GLN A 226 48.75 8.35 -18.72
C GLN A 226 48.59 7.22 -17.70
N ALA A 227 49.64 6.43 -17.44
CA ALA A 227 49.61 5.36 -16.44
C ALA A 227 49.35 5.91 -15.03
N ARG A 228 50.03 7.01 -14.63
CA ARG A 228 49.81 7.67 -13.34
C ARG A 228 48.37 8.19 -13.20
N GLU A 229 47.81 8.75 -14.27
CA GLU A 229 46.43 9.21 -14.25
C GLU A 229 45.43 8.04 -14.15
N ALA A 230 45.67 6.97 -14.90
CA ALA A 230 44.85 5.75 -14.80
C ALA A 230 44.91 5.14 -13.39
N THR A 231 46.09 5.09 -12.75
CA THR A 231 46.22 4.64 -11.35
C THR A 231 45.43 5.52 -10.40
N ARG A 232 45.53 6.86 -10.51
CA ARG A 232 44.74 7.77 -9.67
C ARG A 232 43.24 7.63 -9.88
N GLN A 233 42.81 7.36 -11.12
CA GLN A 233 41.40 7.11 -11.41
C GLN A 233 40.93 5.79 -10.81
N ALA A 234 41.76 4.74 -10.85
CA ALA A 234 41.47 3.46 -10.19
C ALA A 234 41.37 3.65 -8.67
N GLU A 235 42.35 4.29 -8.03
CA GLU A 235 42.33 4.56 -6.58
C GLU A 235 41.09 5.35 -6.13
N ARG A 236 40.64 6.33 -6.93
CA ARG A 236 39.40 7.06 -6.66
C ARG A 236 38.15 6.19 -6.83
N ALA A 237 38.15 5.32 -7.84
CA ALA A 237 37.03 4.41 -8.08
C ALA A 237 36.94 3.37 -6.95
N ASP A 238 38.07 2.83 -6.51
CA ASP A 238 38.16 1.88 -5.40
C ASP A 238 37.66 2.55 -4.09
N GLY A 239 38.11 3.76 -3.79
CA GLY A 239 37.60 4.51 -2.62
C GLY A 239 36.09 4.79 -2.70
N ALA A 240 35.56 5.11 -3.88
CA ALA A 240 34.12 5.30 -4.05
C ALA A 240 33.32 3.98 -3.89
N VAL A 241 33.91 2.84 -4.24
CA VAL A 241 33.31 1.51 -3.99
C VAL A 241 33.29 1.21 -2.50
N GLU A 242 34.40 1.43 -1.79
CA GLU A 242 34.47 1.23 -0.32
C GLU A 242 33.45 2.10 0.42
N GLU A 243 33.32 3.39 0.05
CA GLU A 243 32.31 4.29 0.62
C GLU A 243 30.88 3.80 0.33
N ALA A 244 30.61 3.31 -0.88
CA ALA A 244 29.31 2.78 -1.25
C ALA A 244 28.97 1.48 -0.51
N GLU A 245 29.94 0.58 -0.34
CA GLU A 245 29.77 -0.66 0.42
C GLU A 245 29.49 -0.38 1.90
N GLN A 246 30.21 0.59 2.49
CA GLN A 246 29.96 0.99 3.88
C GLN A 246 28.57 1.62 4.04
N ALA A 247 28.17 2.52 3.14
CA ALA A 247 26.83 3.11 3.15
C ALA A 247 25.73 2.04 2.98
N GLN A 248 25.95 1.03 2.14
CA GLN A 248 25.05 -0.11 1.98
C GLN A 248 24.94 -0.93 3.27
N ALA A 249 26.07 -1.24 3.92
CA ALA A 249 26.10 -1.98 5.17
C ALA A 249 25.33 -1.24 6.28
N GLU A 250 25.54 0.07 6.42
CA GLU A 250 24.83 0.92 7.38
C GLU A 250 23.33 1.02 7.07
N ALA A 251 22.95 1.11 5.79
CA ALA A 251 21.55 1.11 5.38
C ALA A 251 20.86 -0.23 5.70
N THR A 252 21.57 -1.34 5.47
CA THR A 252 21.07 -2.71 5.73
C THR A 252 20.89 -2.92 7.23
N GLY A 253 21.89 -2.56 8.05
CA GLY A 253 21.79 -2.67 9.52
C GLY A 253 20.64 -1.83 10.09
N ARG A 254 20.42 -0.61 9.59
CA ARG A 254 19.25 0.21 9.98
C ARG A 254 17.92 -0.42 9.59
N ALA A 255 17.85 -1.07 8.43
CA ALA A 255 16.65 -1.76 7.98
C ALA A 255 16.35 -2.99 8.86
N GLU A 256 17.37 -3.78 9.21
CA GLU A 256 17.25 -4.93 10.11
C GLU A 256 16.79 -4.49 11.52
N GLU A 257 17.43 -3.49 12.11
CA GLU A 257 17.04 -2.94 13.41
C GLU A 257 15.60 -2.38 13.39
N SER A 258 15.21 -1.72 12.30
CA SER A 258 13.83 -1.27 12.12
C SER A 258 12.85 -2.44 12.03
N GLY A 259 13.22 -3.53 11.34
CA GLY A 259 12.42 -4.74 11.23
C GLY A 259 12.22 -5.43 12.58
N GLU A 260 13.28 -5.54 13.38
CA GLU A 260 13.22 -6.09 14.75
C GLU A 260 12.30 -5.26 15.65
N ARG A 261 12.39 -3.92 15.58
CA ARG A 261 11.48 -3.04 16.33
C ARG A 261 10.01 -3.23 15.93
N VAL A 262 9.72 -3.41 14.64
CA VAL A 262 8.36 -3.69 14.17
C VAL A 262 7.86 -5.03 14.73
N ALA A 263 8.69 -6.08 14.66
CA ALA A 263 8.33 -7.40 15.17
C ALA A 263 8.04 -7.39 16.70
N ASP A 264 8.83 -6.66 17.49
CA ASP A 264 8.58 -6.45 18.93
C ASP A 264 7.24 -5.75 19.18
N LEU A 265 7.00 -4.62 18.49
CA LEU A 265 5.77 -3.84 18.66
C LEU A 265 4.52 -4.63 18.26
N GLU A 266 4.59 -5.44 17.20
CA GLU A 266 3.51 -6.35 16.83
C GLU A 266 3.26 -7.43 17.89
N GLY A 267 4.33 -7.97 18.50
CA GLY A 267 4.25 -8.90 19.62
C GLY A 267 3.49 -8.29 20.81
N ARG A 268 3.90 -7.10 21.22
CA ARG A 268 3.26 -6.34 22.32
C ARG A 268 1.82 -5.98 22.00
N LEU A 269 1.51 -5.65 20.74
CA LEU A 269 0.14 -5.38 20.32
C LEU A 269 -0.74 -6.63 20.39
N ARG A 270 -0.21 -7.81 20.01
CA ARG A 270 -0.94 -9.08 20.14
C ARG A 270 -1.24 -9.41 21.59
N GLU A 271 -0.26 -9.24 22.48
CA GLU A 271 -0.42 -9.44 23.92
C GLU A 271 -1.46 -8.50 24.52
N ALA A 272 -1.34 -7.19 24.30
CA ALA A 272 -2.29 -6.19 24.79
C ALA A 272 -3.73 -6.44 24.28
N ARG A 273 -3.88 -6.89 23.03
CA ARG A 273 -5.19 -7.28 22.48
C ARG A 273 -5.76 -8.51 23.18
N GLN A 274 -4.93 -9.49 23.51
CA GLN A 274 -5.36 -10.68 24.23
C GLN A 274 -5.80 -10.32 25.65
N GLU A 275 -5.03 -9.51 26.37
CA GLU A 275 -5.38 -8.98 27.68
C GLU A 275 -6.69 -8.18 27.66
N HIS A 276 -6.89 -7.34 26.65
CA HIS A 276 -8.14 -6.61 26.51
C HIS A 276 -9.34 -7.55 26.32
N ARG A 277 -9.21 -8.61 25.53
CA ARG A 277 -10.28 -9.61 25.32
C ARG A 277 -10.61 -10.39 26.60
N THR A 278 -9.60 -10.79 27.36
CA THR A 278 -9.81 -11.51 28.63
C THR A 278 -10.47 -10.60 29.65
N ALA A 279 -9.99 -9.36 29.80
CA ALA A 279 -10.57 -8.36 30.70
C ALA A 279 -12.02 -8.04 30.32
N ARG A 280 -12.33 -7.92 29.03
CA ARG A 280 -13.70 -7.68 28.54
C ARG A 280 -14.64 -8.84 28.85
N THR A 281 -14.20 -10.07 28.59
CA THR A 281 -14.98 -11.27 28.94
C THR A 281 -15.24 -11.34 30.44
N ALA A 282 -14.24 -11.05 31.27
CA ALA A 282 -14.38 -11.01 32.72
C ALA A 282 -15.37 -9.92 33.18
N ALA A 283 -15.31 -8.72 32.58
CA ALA A 283 -16.25 -7.64 32.87
C ALA A 283 -17.69 -7.98 32.48
N ASP A 284 -17.88 -8.65 31.34
CA ASP A 284 -19.19 -9.10 30.88
C ASP A 284 -19.79 -10.17 31.81
N LEU A 285 -18.96 -11.11 32.29
CA LEU A 285 -19.37 -12.10 33.29
C LEU A 285 -19.75 -11.45 34.61
N ALA A 286 -18.89 -10.58 35.16
CA ALA A 286 -19.17 -9.86 36.40
C ALA A 286 -20.45 -9.00 36.29
N THR A 287 -20.72 -8.43 35.12
CA THR A 287 -21.97 -7.68 34.87
C THR A 287 -23.21 -8.59 34.92
N ARG A 288 -23.12 -9.81 34.42
CA ARG A 288 -24.22 -10.80 34.49
C ARG A 288 -24.45 -11.26 35.91
N GLU A 289 -23.39 -11.63 36.63
CA GLU A 289 -23.46 -12.02 38.05
C GLU A 289 -24.07 -10.92 38.91
N LEU A 290 -23.68 -9.65 38.68
CA LEU A 290 -24.26 -8.50 39.38
C LEU A 290 -25.76 -8.35 39.10
N ARG A 291 -26.21 -8.61 37.86
CA ARG A 291 -27.63 -8.54 37.50
C ARG A 291 -28.43 -9.65 38.18
N GLU A 292 -27.90 -10.86 38.21
CA GLU A 292 -28.50 -12.02 38.88
C GLU A 292 -28.60 -11.77 40.39
N ALA A 293 -27.50 -11.39 41.04
CA ALA A 293 -27.49 -11.05 42.46
C ALA A 293 -28.47 -9.91 42.81
N ARG A 294 -28.61 -8.89 41.94
CA ARG A 294 -29.61 -7.82 42.12
C ARG A 294 -31.05 -8.33 41.98
N ALA A 295 -31.30 -9.25 41.04
CA ALA A 295 -32.61 -9.84 40.86
C ALA A 295 -33.01 -10.70 42.07
N GLU A 296 -32.09 -11.52 42.56
CA GLU A 296 -32.25 -12.34 43.76
C GLU A 296 -32.49 -11.48 45.00
N ALA A 297 -31.67 -10.44 45.22
CA ALA A 297 -31.85 -9.51 46.33
C ALA A 297 -33.21 -8.80 46.27
N LYS A 298 -33.68 -8.44 45.08
CA LYS A 298 -35.01 -7.84 44.87
C LYS A 298 -36.13 -8.84 45.17
N ALA A 299 -35.99 -10.10 44.76
CA ALA A 299 -36.95 -11.16 45.07
C ALA A 299 -37.02 -11.42 46.58
N ALA A 300 -35.86 -11.58 47.24
CA ALA A 300 -35.77 -11.79 48.68
C ALA A 300 -36.41 -10.64 49.48
N ARG A 301 -36.17 -9.37 49.08
CA ARG A 301 -36.82 -8.20 49.69
C ARG A 301 -38.35 -8.25 49.55
N ARG A 302 -38.86 -8.60 48.36
CA ARG A 302 -40.31 -8.74 48.16
C ARG A 302 -40.91 -9.81 49.05
N THR A 303 -40.27 -10.98 49.16
CA THR A 303 -40.71 -12.05 50.06
C THR A 303 -40.72 -11.61 51.52
N ALA A 304 -39.65 -10.93 51.96
CA ALA A 304 -39.57 -10.38 53.32
C ALA A 304 -40.66 -9.35 53.60
N ASP A 305 -40.94 -8.44 52.65
CA ASP A 305 -42.00 -7.44 52.78
C ASP A 305 -43.39 -8.10 52.83
N THR A 306 -43.64 -9.14 52.02
CA THR A 306 -44.90 -9.89 52.08
C THR A 306 -45.07 -10.63 53.40
N ALA A 307 -44.02 -11.25 53.92
CA ALA A 307 -44.04 -11.94 55.21
C ALA A 307 -44.28 -10.95 56.37
N ARG A 308 -43.62 -9.78 56.34
CA ARG A 308 -43.84 -8.72 57.33
C ARG A 308 -45.30 -8.26 57.35
N ARG A 309 -45.89 -7.98 56.18
CA ARG A 309 -47.31 -7.59 56.08
C ARG A 309 -48.26 -8.68 56.59
N ALA A 310 -47.98 -9.94 56.29
CA ALA A 310 -48.78 -11.05 56.80
C ALA A 310 -48.72 -11.14 58.34
N LEU A 311 -47.54 -10.93 58.93
CA LEU A 311 -47.38 -10.86 60.40
C LEU A 311 -48.14 -9.68 61.01
N GLU A 312 -48.07 -8.49 60.40
CA GLU A 312 -48.82 -7.30 60.86
C GLU A 312 -50.34 -7.52 60.81
N LEU A 313 -50.86 -8.18 59.78
CA LEU A 313 -52.28 -8.51 59.68
C LEU A 313 -52.72 -9.53 60.73
N LEU A 314 -51.91 -10.56 60.98
CA LEU A 314 -52.19 -11.56 62.00
C LEU A 314 -52.12 -10.97 63.42
N SER A 315 -51.19 -10.05 63.69
CA SER A 315 -51.13 -9.37 65.00
C SER A 315 -52.35 -8.47 65.23
N LEU A 316 -52.76 -7.71 64.22
CA LEU A 316 -53.96 -6.86 64.31
C LEU A 316 -55.23 -7.70 64.54
N SER A 317 -55.35 -8.85 63.88
CA SER A 317 -56.47 -9.79 64.09
C SER A 317 -56.50 -10.35 65.52
N ALA A 318 -55.33 -10.69 66.07
CA ALA A 318 -55.23 -11.19 67.44
C ALA A 318 -55.56 -10.12 68.49
N GLU A 319 -55.18 -8.87 68.23
CA GLU A 319 -55.54 -7.72 69.08
C GLU A 319 -57.06 -7.45 69.04
N SER A 320 -57.71 -7.50 67.87
CA SER A 320 -59.18 -7.32 67.80
C SER A 320 -59.98 -8.45 68.45
N GLU A 321 -59.52 -9.70 68.38
CA GLU A 321 -60.20 -10.84 69.02
C GLU A 321 -60.11 -10.79 70.57
N THR A 322 -59.14 -10.05 71.11
CA THR A 322 -58.98 -9.88 72.57
C THR A 322 -59.79 -8.71 73.15
N GLU A 323 -60.28 -7.78 72.33
CA GLU A 323 -61.21 -6.71 72.76
C GLU A 323 -62.69 -7.14 72.72
N GLU A 324 -63.05 -8.22 72.02
CA GLU A 324 -64.45 -8.60 71.75
C GLU A 324 -65.05 -9.70 72.65
N GLY A 325 -64.46 -10.02 73.81
CA GLY A 325 -65.08 -10.98 74.74
C GLY A 325 -64.74 -10.80 76.23
N PRO A 326 -65.71 -10.91 77.17
CA PRO A 326 -67.18 -10.88 77.07
C PRO A 326 -67.80 -9.62 77.73
N ASP A 327 -68.76 -8.98 77.05
CA ASP A 327 -69.72 -8.07 77.71
C ASP A 327 -70.72 -8.94 78.50
N ASP A 328 -70.38 -9.16 79.78
CA ASP A 328 -71.18 -9.89 80.76
C ASP A 328 -72.38 -9.01 81.16
N GLY A 329 -73.38 -8.96 80.26
CA GLY A 329 -74.62 -8.23 80.43
C GLY A 329 -75.69 -9.03 81.18
N ALA A 330 -75.64 -8.91 82.51
CA ALA A 330 -76.73 -8.91 83.53
C ALA A 330 -77.95 -9.84 83.37
#